data_AF-A0A3D2VRH3-F1
#
_entry.id   AF-A0A3D2VRH3-F1
#
_cell.length_a   1.000
_cell.length_b   1.000
_cell.length_c   1.000
_cell.angle_alpha   90.00
_cell.angle_beta   90.00
_cell.angle_gamma   90.00
#
_symmetry.space_group_name_H-M   'P 1'
#
loop_
_entity.id
_entity.type
_entity.pdbx_description
1 polymer ?
#
loop_
_entity_poly.entity_id
_entity_poly.type
_entity_poly.pdbx_seq_one_letter_code
_entity_poly.pdbx_strand_id
1 'polypeptide(L)' 'MNERDASIDAATILERLVSDSRRGGRLVLVFDYDGTLVPFAAYPDLARLDPAVRNILARLAALPRVT' A
#
# COMPACT_ATOMS: atom_id res chain seq x y z
N MET A 1 17.71 21.51 18.02
CA MET A 1 17.43 20.08 17.92
C MET A 1 16.44 19.93 16.78
N ASN A 2 16.92 19.54 15.59
CA ASN A 2 16.19 19.70 14.34
C ASN A 2 15.27 18.49 14.16
N GLU A 3 13.96 18.70 13.99
CA GLU A 3 12.94 17.64 13.81
C GLU A 3 13.09 16.85 12.49
N ARG A 4 14.24 16.97 11.80
CA ARG A 4 14.51 16.40 10.47
C ARG A 4 15.24 15.05 10.50
N ASP A 5 15.42 14.44 11.68
CA ASP A 5 16.16 13.18 11.84
C ASP A 5 15.26 11.91 11.89
N ALA A 6 13.95 12.02 11.67
CA ALA A 6 13.03 10.87 11.76
C ALA A 6 11.98 10.72 10.64
N SER A 7 12.10 11.45 9.53
CA SER A 7 11.25 11.19 8.36
C SER A 7 11.98 10.23 7.43
N ILE A 8 11.81 8.93 7.64
CA ILE A 8 12.14 7.98 6.58
C ILE A 8 11.24 8.34 5.40
N ASP A 9 11.85 8.80 4.31
CA ASP A 9 11.14 9.13 3.08
C ASP A 9 10.40 7.90 2.54
N ALA A 10 9.11 8.06 2.23
CA ALA A 10 8.25 6.98 1.77
C ALA A 10 8.78 6.36 0.47
N ALA A 11 9.39 7.17 -0.42
CA ALA A 11 9.98 6.65 -1.65
C ALA A 11 11.17 5.73 -1.34
N THR A 12 12.03 6.12 -0.40
CA THR A 12 13.15 5.29 0.06
C THR A 12 12.68 3.95 0.65
N ILE A 13 11.59 3.94 1.43
CA ILE A 13 11.00 2.69 1.96
C ILE A 13 10.49 1.80 0.82
N LEU A 14 9.75 2.39 -0.10
CA LEU A 14 9.19 1.68 -1.26
C LEU A 14 10.29 1.05 -2.11
N GLU A 15 11.35 1.79 -2.41
CA GLU A 15 12.49 1.28 -3.17
C GLU A 15 13.13 0.06 -2.48
N ARG A 16 13.29 0.12 -1.15
CA ARG A 16 13.81 -0.99 -0.37
C ARG A 16 12.89 -2.21 -0.41
N LEU A 17 11.59 -2.03 -0.18
CA LEU A 17 10.61 -3.13 -0.22
C LEU A 17 10.55 -3.79 -1.60
N VAL A 18 10.62 -2.99 -2.67
CA VAL A 18 10.66 -3.49 -4.05
C VAL A 18 11.96 -4.27 -4.31
N SER A 19 13.10 -3.76 -3.86
CA SER A 19 14.39 -4.44 -3.98
C SER A 19 14.38 -5.79 -3.26
N ASP A 20 13.90 -5.83 -2.02
CA ASP A 20 13.84 -7.06 -1.21
C ASP A 20 12.87 -8.09 -1.80
N SER A 21 11.72 -7.65 -2.30
CA SER A 21 10.75 -8.50 -3.00
C SER A 21 11.37 -9.13 -4.27
N ARG A 22 12.07 -8.34 -5.09
CA ARG A 22 12.77 -8.84 -6.29
C ARG A 22 13.87 -9.86 -5.99
N ARG A 23 14.46 -9.80 -4.79
CA ARG A 23 15.46 -10.77 -4.32
C ARG A 23 14.83 -12.02 -3.70
N GLY A 24 13.51 -12.16 -3.75
CA GLY A 24 12.76 -13.33 -3.28
C GLY A 24 12.26 -13.22 -1.84
N GLY A 25 12.38 -12.03 -1.23
CA GLY A 25 11.79 -11.70 0.07
C GLY A 25 10.26 -11.81 0.03
N ARG A 26 9.65 -12.17 1.16
CA ARG A 26 8.19 -12.17 1.31
C ARG A 26 7.72 -10.77 1.70
N LEU A 27 6.70 -10.28 1.01
CA LEU A 27 6.07 -9.00 1.29
C LEU A 27 4.69 -9.23 1.89
N VAL A 28 4.40 -8.56 3.00
CA VAL A 28 3.06 -8.54 3.59
C VAL A 28 2.52 -7.12 3.47
N LEU A 29 1.39 -6.95 2.80
CA LEU A 29 0.77 -5.65 2.55
C LEU A 29 -0.56 -5.55 3.30
N VAL A 30 -0.62 -4.67 4.29
CA VAL A 30 -1.83 -4.39 5.06
C VAL A 30 -2.30 -2.98 4.72
N PHE A 31 -3.53 -2.89 4.22
CA PHE A 31 -4.14 -1.61 3.86
C PHE A 31 -5.35 -1.37 4.77
N ASP A 32 -5.43 -0.17 5.31
CA ASP A 32 -6.71 0.36 5.79
C ASP A 32 -7.63 0.64 4.58
N TYR A 33 -8.93 0.67 4.79
CA TYR A 33 -9.91 0.84 3.72
C TYR A 33 -10.35 2.30 3.58
N ASP A 34 -11.10 2.81 4.54
CA ASP A 34 -11.69 4.14 4.51
C ASP A 34 -10.64 5.22 4.81
N GLY A 35 -10.58 6.25 3.97
CA GLY A 35 -9.55 7.27 4.04
C GLY A 35 -8.19 6.85 3.49
N THR A 36 -8.01 5.58 3.12
CA THR A 36 -6.77 5.04 2.55
C THR A 36 -6.97 4.54 1.12
N LEU A 37 -7.75 3.48 0.92
CA LEU A 37 -8.07 2.93 -0.40
C LEU A 37 -9.27 3.60 -1.05
N VAL A 38 -10.17 4.16 -0.24
CA VAL A 38 -11.36 4.87 -0.66
C VAL A 38 -11.44 6.20 0.11
N PRO A 39 -11.79 7.34 -0.51
CA PRO A 39 -12.03 8.58 0.23
C PRO A 39 -13.14 8.41 1.28
N PHE A 40 -13.07 9.16 2.37
CA PHE A 40 -14.17 9.19 3.34
C PHE A 40 -15.47 9.64 2.68
N ALA A 41 -16.56 8.92 2.96
CA ALA A 41 -17.89 9.20 2.46
C ALA A 41 -18.87 9.51 3.59
N ALA A 42 -19.94 10.23 3.30
CA ALA A 42 -20.97 10.59 4.28
C ALA A 42 -21.76 9.38 4.81
N TYR A 43 -21.84 8.29 4.03
CA TYR A 43 -22.50 7.04 4.39
C TYR A 43 -21.61 5.85 4.02
N PRO A 44 -21.54 4.79 4.84
CA PRO A 44 -20.68 3.63 4.59
C PRO A 44 -20.88 2.97 3.22
N ASP A 45 -22.13 2.85 2.75
CA ASP A 45 -22.46 2.17 1.48
C ASP A 45 -21.98 2.92 0.22
N LEU A 46 -21.53 4.18 0.40
CA LEU A 46 -20.95 5.00 -0.66
C LEU A 46 -19.43 4.86 -0.77
N ALA A 47 -18.76 4.27 0.23
CA ALA A 47 -17.33 3.99 0.17
C ALA A 47 -17.07 2.84 -0.81
N ARG A 48 -16.99 3.17 -2.11
CA ARG A 48 -16.80 2.21 -3.18
C ARG A 48 -15.39 2.28 -3.73
N LEU A 49 -14.71 1.14 -3.71
CA LEU A 49 -13.39 0.98 -4.29
C LEU A 49 -13.40 1.21 -5.80
N ASP A 50 -12.54 2.11 -6.26
CA ASP A 50 -12.33 2.35 -7.69
C ASP A 50 -11.93 1.05 -8.41
N PRO A 51 -12.56 0.71 -9.56
CA PRO A 51 -12.25 -0.52 -10.29
C PRO A 51 -10.77 -0.65 -10.70
N ALA A 52 -10.09 0.44 -11.01
CA ALA A 52 -8.67 0.44 -11.32
C ALA A 52 -7.82 0.07 -10.10
N VAL A 53 -8.15 0.61 -8.92
CA VAL A 53 -7.49 0.25 -7.66
C VAL A 53 -7.74 -1.22 -7.32
N ARG A 54 -8.98 -1.71 -7.48
CA ARG A 54 -9.31 -3.13 -7.34
C ARG A 54 -8.45 -4.02 -8.23
N ASN A 55 -8.24 -3.63 -9.50
CA ASN A 55 -7.40 -4.38 -10.43
C ASN A 55 -5.93 -4.39 -10.01
N ILE A 56 -5.41 -3.31 -9.42
CA ILE A 56 -4.06 -3.26 -8.89
C ILE A 56 -3.92 -4.22 -7.70
N LEU A 57 -4.84 -4.18 -6.74
CA LEU A 57 -4.82 -5.09 -5.57
C LEU A 57 -4.92 -6.56 -6.00
N ALA A 58 -5.77 -6.86 -6.99
CA ALA A 58 -5.87 -8.21 -7.55
C ALA A 58 -4.55 -8.68 -8.17
N ARG A 59 -3.85 -7.80 -8.89
CA ARG A 59 -2.52 -8.11 -9.46
C ARG A 59 -1.47 -8.31 -8.37
N LEU A 60 -1.48 -7.50 -7.31
CA LEU A 60 -0.55 -7.65 -6.18
C LEU A 60 -0.80 -8.97 -5.44
N ALA A 61 -2.05 -9.32 -5.17
CA ALA A 61 -2.43 -10.57 -4.51
C ALA A 61 -2.08 -11.82 -5.34
N ALA A 62 -2.01 -11.68 -6.67
CA ALA A 62 -1.58 -12.77 -7.55
C ALA A 62 -0.05 -12.96 -7.61
N LEU A 63 0.74 -12.04 -7.05
CA LEU A 63 2.19 -12.17 -7.05
C LEU A 63 2.65 -13.24 -6.04
N PRO A 64 3.57 -14.12 -6.43
CA PRO A 64 4.13 -15.09 -5.49
C PRO A 64 4.82 -14.35 -4.35
N ARG A 65 4.62 -14.83 -3.12
CA ARG A 65 5.24 -14.29 -1.88
C ARG A 65 4.76 -12.88 -1.51
N VAL A 66 3.67 -12.41 -2.09
CA VAL A 66 2.89 -11.29 -1.57
C VAL A 66 1.69 -11.85 -0.80
N THR A 67 1.39 -11.31 0.38
CA THR A 67 0.23 -11.68 1.20
C THR A 67 -0.42 -10.44 1.77
#